data_AF-A1D237-F1
#
_entry.id   AF-A1D237-F1
#
_cell.length_a   1.000
_cell.length_b   1.000
_cell.length_c   1.000
_cell.angle_alpha   90.00
_cell.angle_beta   90.00
_cell.angle_gamma   90.00
#
_symmetry.space_group_name_H-M   'P 1'
#
loop_
_entity.id
_entity.type
_entity.pdbx_description
1 polymer ?
#
loop_
_entity_poly.entity_id
_entity_poly.type
_entity_poly.pdbx_seq_one_letter_code
_entity_poly.pdbx_strand_id
1 'polypeptide(L)'
;MDDTYFPDELWLDREIQFTSPSPSAWKLTVKLKESIRLLSEKESEEYQDTSLSIAMFECHRSSDPTKQARIVIYTQIPNKGTQALPPDMRRRQASGEGPDGLQEELEAYERLANHQIDFTPQLVGFKHEKQDVNGLVPDGFVSYIAHTKVPGVVLGQRFYRFGDGSDIPDSDAHSTRPPGKRITQYSIPEGLFWTMRKSERDLIRAKFSVIYRSAPSNCRLAYTDLSSRGRKLLAASVKVEIPFLDNLFWDQNTQKLSVFTLTLSQRMII
;
A
#
# COMPACT_ATOMS: atom_id res chain seq x y z
N MET A 1 -20.37 -9.79 -13.60
CA MET A 1 -19.93 -10.28 -12.28
C MET A 1 -18.77 -9.40 -11.91
N ASP A 2 -18.81 -8.79 -10.73
CA ASP A 2 -17.62 -8.11 -10.23
C ASP A 2 -16.62 -9.21 -9.89
N ASP A 3 -15.56 -9.33 -10.70
CA ASP A 3 -14.52 -10.32 -10.50
C ASP A 3 -13.83 -10.02 -9.16
N THR A 4 -14.08 -10.85 -8.15
CA THR A 4 -13.40 -10.81 -6.84
C THR A 4 -12.62 -12.10 -6.65
N TYR A 5 -11.39 -11.98 -6.16
CA TYR A 5 -10.56 -13.10 -5.74
C TYR A 5 -10.63 -13.34 -4.23
N PHE A 6 -11.34 -12.45 -3.53
CA PHE A 6 -11.59 -12.51 -2.10
C PHE A 6 -13.09 -12.51 -1.78
N PRO A 7 -13.87 -13.50 -2.25
CA PRO A 7 -15.29 -13.58 -1.94
C PRO A 7 -15.52 -13.74 -0.44
N ASP A 8 -16.49 -13.00 0.09
CA ASP A 8 -16.71 -12.89 1.54
C ASP A 8 -17.07 -14.26 2.14
N GLU A 9 -17.76 -15.13 1.38
CA GLU A 9 -18.17 -16.47 1.82
C GLU A 9 -16.99 -17.42 2.07
N LEU A 10 -15.83 -17.16 1.46
CA LEU A 10 -14.62 -17.98 1.63
C LEU A 10 -13.60 -17.38 2.61
N TRP A 11 -13.65 -16.05 2.80
CA TRP A 11 -12.61 -15.33 3.52
C TRP A 11 -13.06 -14.78 4.87
N LEU A 12 -14.32 -14.37 5.02
CA LEU A 12 -14.81 -13.93 6.33
C LEU A 12 -14.84 -15.11 7.30
N ASP A 13 -14.64 -14.81 8.58
CA ASP A 13 -14.49 -15.76 9.68
C ASP A 13 -13.29 -16.71 9.59
N ARG A 14 -12.49 -16.65 8.51
CA ARG A 14 -11.26 -17.43 8.40
C ARG A 14 -10.24 -16.96 9.43
N GLU A 15 -9.59 -17.93 10.06
CA GLU A 15 -8.50 -17.68 11.00
C GLU A 15 -7.15 -17.76 10.28
N ILE A 16 -6.32 -16.73 10.48
CA ILE A 16 -4.96 -16.63 9.97
C ILE A 16 -3.99 -16.77 11.14
N GLN A 17 -3.14 -17.79 11.04
CA GLN A 17 -2.09 -18.10 12.01
C GLN A 17 -0.76 -17.52 11.54
N PHE A 18 -0.10 -16.76 12.42
CA PHE A 18 1.24 -16.21 12.20
C PHE A 18 2.22 -16.81 13.19
N THR A 19 3.46 -17.00 12.75
CA THR A 19 4.59 -17.41 13.59
C THR A 19 5.59 -16.27 13.83
N SER A 20 5.61 -15.27 12.94
CA SER A 20 6.44 -14.07 13.00
C SER A 20 5.57 -12.81 13.12
N PRO A 21 5.97 -11.78 13.88
CA PRO A 21 7.14 -11.73 14.75
C PRO A 21 6.97 -12.57 16.04
N SER A 22 5.75 -12.99 16.36
CA SER A 22 5.44 -13.93 17.42
C SER A 22 4.18 -14.74 17.09
N PRO A 23 4.00 -15.94 17.66
CA PRO A 23 2.81 -16.74 17.44
C PRO A 23 1.52 -15.99 17.77
N SER A 24 0.63 -15.86 16.78
CA SER A 24 -0.69 -15.24 16.97
C SER A 24 -1.71 -15.71 15.95
N ALA A 25 -2.99 -15.68 16.35
CA ALA A 25 -4.12 -16.10 15.54
C ALA A 25 -5.11 -14.94 15.41
N TRP A 26 -5.55 -14.66 14.19
CA TRP A 26 -6.43 -13.53 13.88
C TRP A 26 -7.56 -13.97 12.96
N LYS A 27 -8.79 -13.64 13.35
CA LYS A 27 -10.00 -13.96 12.62
C LYS A 27 -10.44 -12.77 11.75
N LEU A 28 -10.60 -12.99 10.44
CA LEU A 28 -11.05 -11.96 9.50
C LEU A 28 -12.54 -11.66 9.72
N THR A 29 -12.92 -10.38 9.74
CA THR A 29 -14.30 -9.96 10.04
C THR A 29 -14.97 -9.15 8.95
N VAL A 30 -14.25 -8.20 8.33
CA VAL A 30 -14.81 -7.30 7.31
C VAL A 30 -13.79 -7.09 6.22
N LYS A 31 -14.17 -7.25 4.95
CA LYS A 31 -13.35 -6.84 3.82
C LYS A 31 -13.48 -5.33 3.62
N LEU A 32 -12.38 -4.60 3.76
CA LEU A 32 -12.34 -3.14 3.62
C LEU A 32 -12.13 -2.72 2.17
N LYS A 33 -11.26 -3.43 1.46
CA LYS A 33 -10.88 -3.09 0.08
C LYS A 33 -10.32 -4.31 -0.62
N GLU A 34 -10.54 -4.37 -1.92
CA GLU A 34 -9.83 -5.24 -2.84
C GLU A 34 -9.31 -4.41 -4.02
N SER A 35 -8.08 -4.69 -4.46
CA SER A 35 -7.46 -4.10 -5.65
C SER A 35 -6.91 -5.24 -6.51
N ILE A 36 -7.23 -5.24 -7.79
CA ILE A 36 -6.78 -6.27 -8.74
C ILE A 36 -5.82 -5.62 -9.73
N ARG A 37 -4.65 -6.23 -9.90
CA ARG A 37 -3.68 -5.88 -10.93
C ARG A 37 -3.51 -7.07 -11.84
N LEU A 38 -4.14 -6.98 -13.00
CA LEU A 38 -4.21 -8.06 -13.96
C LEU A 38 -3.31 -7.74 -15.16
N LEU A 39 -2.30 -8.56 -15.38
CA LEU A 39 -1.36 -8.47 -16.49
C LEU A 39 -1.72 -9.48 -17.56
N SER A 40 -1.58 -9.11 -18.83
CA SER A 40 -1.46 -10.08 -19.91
C SER A 40 -0.15 -10.85 -19.80
N GLU A 41 -0.04 -11.97 -20.51
CA GLU A 41 1.21 -12.75 -20.59
C GLU A 41 2.38 -11.89 -21.07
N LYS A 42 2.17 -11.07 -22.11
CA LYS A 42 3.18 -10.14 -22.62
C LYS A 42 3.62 -9.11 -21.57
N GLU A 43 2.69 -8.49 -20.85
CA GLU A 43 3.02 -7.52 -19.79
C GLU A 43 3.76 -8.18 -18.62
N SER A 44 3.36 -9.40 -18.26
CA SER A 44 4.03 -10.18 -17.22
C SER A 44 5.48 -10.47 -17.59
N GLU A 45 5.75 -10.86 -18.84
CA GLU A 45 7.11 -11.07 -19.35
C GLU A 45 7.91 -9.78 -19.45
N GLU A 46 7.31 -8.71 -19.98
CA GLU A 46 7.95 -7.41 -20.20
C GLU A 46 8.33 -6.73 -18.87
N TYR A 47 7.45 -6.77 -17.89
CA TYR A 47 7.66 -6.17 -16.57
C TYR A 47 8.39 -7.10 -15.59
N GLN A 48 8.56 -8.37 -15.96
CA GLN A 48 9.06 -9.43 -15.07
C GLN A 48 8.26 -9.50 -13.77
N ASP A 49 6.94 -9.42 -13.89
CA ASP A 49 6.02 -9.24 -12.77
C ASP A 49 4.79 -10.14 -12.94
N THR A 50 4.03 -10.33 -11.87
CA THR A 50 2.89 -11.26 -11.83
C THR A 50 1.57 -10.54 -11.62
N SER A 51 0.50 -11.10 -12.19
CA SER A 51 -0.86 -10.68 -11.83
C SER A 51 -1.12 -10.97 -10.36
N LEU A 52 -1.70 -10.01 -9.64
CA LEU A 52 -2.01 -10.15 -8.21
C LEU A 52 -3.34 -9.49 -7.83
N SER A 53 -3.96 -10.02 -6.78
CA SER A 53 -5.04 -9.35 -6.06
C SER A 53 -4.60 -9.04 -4.64
N ILE A 54 -4.95 -7.86 -4.16
CA ILE A 54 -4.65 -7.36 -2.81
C ILE A 54 -5.97 -7.10 -2.11
N ALA A 55 -6.22 -7.78 -1.00
CA ALA A 55 -7.35 -7.48 -0.14
C ALA A 55 -6.91 -7.07 1.25
N MET A 56 -7.61 -6.08 1.80
CA MET A 56 -7.42 -5.63 3.18
C MET A 56 -8.68 -5.96 3.98
N PHE A 57 -8.48 -6.58 5.14
CA PHE A 57 -9.54 -6.96 6.07
C PHE A 57 -9.35 -6.30 7.43
N GLU A 58 -10.45 -5.99 8.11
CA GLU A 58 -10.43 -5.90 9.58
C GLU A 58 -10.38 -7.32 10.17
N CYS A 59 -9.73 -7.44 11.31
CA CYS A 59 -9.66 -8.68 12.06
C CYS A 59 -9.58 -8.41 13.56
N HIS A 60 -9.84 -9.46 14.35
CA HIS A 60 -9.54 -9.46 15.78
C HIS A 60 -8.72 -10.68 16.15
N ARG A 61 -8.00 -10.61 17.27
CA ARG A 61 -7.24 -11.74 17.79
C ARG A 61 -8.21 -12.84 18.24
N SER A 62 -7.94 -14.08 17.89
CA SER A 62 -8.85 -15.20 18.21
C SER A 62 -8.96 -15.42 19.72
N SER A 63 -7.87 -15.22 20.46
CA SER A 63 -7.85 -15.35 21.92
C SER A 63 -8.47 -14.17 22.68
N ASP A 64 -8.62 -13.01 22.03
CA ASP A 64 -9.13 -11.78 22.63
C ASP A 64 -9.74 -10.87 21.54
N PRO A 65 -11.07 -10.92 21.34
CA PRO A 65 -11.75 -10.10 20.33
C PRO A 65 -11.63 -8.59 20.54
N THR A 66 -11.19 -8.13 21.71
CA THR A 66 -10.95 -6.70 21.95
C THR A 66 -9.67 -6.19 21.26
N LYS A 67 -8.74 -7.10 20.91
CA LYS A 67 -7.54 -6.77 20.15
C LYS A 67 -7.87 -6.78 18.66
N GLN A 68 -7.99 -5.60 18.08
CA GLN A 68 -8.27 -5.41 16.66
C GLN A 68 -7.01 -5.08 15.87
N ALA A 69 -6.97 -5.54 14.63
CA ALA A 69 -5.91 -5.27 13.67
C ALA A 69 -6.48 -5.20 12.24
N ARG A 70 -5.60 -5.00 11.27
CA ARG A 70 -5.89 -5.19 9.86
C ARG A 70 -4.93 -6.20 9.27
N ILE A 71 -5.42 -6.97 8.31
CA ILE A 71 -4.61 -7.92 7.53
C ILE A 71 -4.71 -7.54 6.06
N VAL A 72 -3.55 -7.35 5.42
CA VAL A 72 -3.41 -7.21 3.98
C VAL A 72 -2.94 -8.55 3.42
N ILE A 73 -3.66 -9.07 2.44
CA ILE A 73 -3.38 -10.34 1.78
C ILE A 73 -3.06 -10.06 0.32
N TYR A 74 -1.86 -10.44 -0.09
CA TYR A 74 -1.40 -10.43 -1.46
C TYR A 74 -1.50 -11.86 -1.99
N THR A 75 -2.30 -12.08 -3.02
CA THR A 75 -2.39 -13.38 -3.68
C THR A 75 -2.01 -13.25 -5.14
N GLN A 76 -1.15 -14.14 -5.62
CA GLN A 76 -0.94 -14.27 -7.06
C GLN A 76 -2.24 -14.77 -7.70
N ILE A 77 -2.61 -14.18 -8.84
CA ILE A 77 -3.79 -14.58 -9.63
C ILE A 77 -3.34 -14.93 -11.05
N PRO A 78 -4.16 -15.64 -11.84
CA PRO A 78 -3.82 -15.94 -13.22
C PRO A 78 -3.70 -14.66 -14.07
N ASN A 79 -2.83 -14.71 -15.07
CA ASN A 79 -2.74 -13.67 -16.09
C ASN A 79 -4.06 -13.54 -16.85
N LYS A 80 -4.30 -12.34 -17.39
CA LYS A 80 -5.51 -12.00 -18.16
C LYS A 80 -5.75 -13.02 -19.28
N GLY A 81 -6.94 -13.60 -19.30
CA GLY A 81 -7.36 -14.59 -20.29
C GLY A 81 -7.00 -16.03 -19.94
N THR A 82 -6.29 -16.27 -18.83
CA THR A 82 -5.87 -17.61 -18.40
C THR A 82 -6.63 -18.13 -17.18
N GLN A 83 -7.58 -17.36 -16.63
CA GLN A 83 -8.32 -17.72 -15.41
C GLN A 83 -9.08 -19.04 -15.54
N ALA A 84 -9.62 -19.33 -16.72
CA ALA A 84 -10.36 -20.57 -17.01
C ALA A 84 -9.46 -21.75 -17.39
N LEU A 85 -8.13 -21.59 -17.45
CA LEU A 85 -7.24 -22.70 -17.79
C LEU A 85 -7.17 -23.73 -16.65
N PRO A 86 -6.85 -25.00 -16.99
CA PRO A 86 -6.61 -26.04 -16.00
C PRO A 86 -5.52 -25.66 -14.98
N PRO A 87 -5.59 -26.15 -13.73
CA PRO A 87 -4.61 -25.84 -12.68
C PRO A 87 -3.15 -26.03 -13.11
N ASP A 88 -2.83 -27.10 -13.84
CA ASP A 88 -1.46 -27.38 -14.30
C ASP A 88 -0.93 -26.35 -15.31
N MET A 89 -1.81 -25.71 -16.08
CA MET A 89 -1.43 -24.63 -16.98
C MET A 89 -1.22 -23.32 -16.22
N ARG A 90 -2.09 -23.03 -15.24
CA ARG A 90 -1.94 -21.86 -14.36
C ARG A 90 -0.67 -21.97 -13.50
N ARG A 91 -0.33 -23.16 -13.00
CA ARG A 91 0.90 -23.44 -12.24
C ARG A 91 2.15 -22.93 -12.95
N ARG A 92 2.19 -22.95 -14.28
CA ARG A 92 3.36 -22.48 -15.06
C ARG A 92 3.64 -20.99 -14.89
N GLN A 93 2.66 -20.23 -14.39
CA GLN A 93 2.76 -18.80 -14.11
C GLN A 93 3.26 -18.54 -12.68
N ALA A 94 3.35 -19.57 -11.84
CA ALA A 94 3.71 -19.42 -10.43
C ALA A 94 5.06 -18.74 -10.26
N SER A 95 5.07 -17.66 -9.48
CA SER A 95 6.30 -17.13 -8.90
C SER A 95 6.37 -17.58 -7.45
N GLY A 96 7.54 -18.05 -7.05
CA GLY A 96 7.84 -18.35 -5.64
C GLY A 96 8.27 -17.11 -4.86
N GLU A 97 8.51 -15.99 -5.53
CA GLU A 97 8.82 -14.72 -4.90
C GLU A 97 7.52 -14.02 -4.47
N GLY A 98 7.55 -13.26 -3.38
CA GLY A 98 6.42 -12.40 -2.99
C GLY A 98 6.20 -11.27 -4.01
N PRO A 99 5.15 -10.46 -3.85
CA PRO A 99 4.99 -9.29 -4.71
C PRO A 99 6.17 -8.33 -4.50
N ASP A 100 6.55 -7.63 -5.57
CA ASP A 100 7.56 -6.58 -5.54
C ASP A 100 7.33 -5.62 -4.36
N GLY A 101 8.38 -5.23 -3.64
CA GLY A 101 8.24 -4.30 -2.52
C GLY A 101 7.79 -4.93 -1.20
N LEU A 102 7.40 -6.22 -1.15
CA LEU A 102 6.97 -6.88 0.09
C LEU A 102 8.09 -6.88 1.13
N GLN A 103 9.32 -7.22 0.72
CA GLN A 103 10.45 -7.30 1.64
C GLN A 103 10.80 -5.91 2.19
N GLU A 104 10.73 -4.89 1.35
CA GLU A 104 10.91 -3.50 1.73
C GLU A 104 9.83 -3.02 2.70
N GLU A 105 8.58 -3.47 2.52
CA GLU A 105 7.47 -3.19 3.46
C GLU A 105 7.74 -3.81 4.83
N LEU A 106 8.19 -5.07 4.87
CA LEU A 106 8.52 -5.75 6.13
C LEU A 106 9.72 -5.10 6.84
N GLU A 107 10.77 -4.78 6.09
CA GLU A 107 11.93 -4.06 6.61
C GLU A 107 11.53 -2.70 7.17
N ALA A 108 10.57 -2.01 6.55
CA ALA A 108 10.03 -0.76 7.07
C ALA A 108 9.39 -0.95 8.45
N TYR A 109 8.52 -1.96 8.60
CA TYR A 109 7.90 -2.27 9.89
C TYR A 109 8.93 -2.61 10.98
N GLU A 110 9.93 -3.43 10.66
CA GLU A 110 10.99 -3.78 11.62
C GLU A 110 11.77 -2.55 12.09
N ARG A 111 12.13 -1.66 11.16
CA ARG A 111 12.86 -0.43 11.48
C ARG A 111 12.02 0.53 12.32
N LEU A 112 10.74 0.70 11.97
CA LEU A 112 9.81 1.52 12.73
C LEU A 112 9.66 1.01 14.18
N ALA A 113 9.54 -0.30 14.35
CA ALA A 113 9.48 -0.94 15.66
C ALA A 113 10.79 -0.72 16.46
N ASN A 114 11.95 -0.93 15.84
CA ASN A 114 13.27 -0.73 16.48
C ASN A 114 13.50 0.70 16.96
N HIS A 115 12.92 1.69 16.27
CA HIS A 115 13.00 3.09 16.62
C HIS A 115 11.84 3.58 17.50
N GLN A 116 10.99 2.66 17.99
CA GLN A 116 9.85 2.97 18.88
C GLN A 116 8.91 4.03 18.29
N ILE A 117 8.73 3.99 16.98
CA ILE A 117 7.85 4.92 16.26
C ILE A 117 6.40 4.52 16.53
N ASP A 118 5.70 5.27 17.38
CA ASP A 118 4.38 4.93 17.90
C ASP A 118 3.21 5.49 17.07
N PHE A 119 3.51 6.27 16.04
CA PHE A 119 2.54 6.89 15.14
C PHE A 119 2.41 6.14 13.81
N THR A 120 3.10 5.02 13.63
CA THR A 120 2.86 4.10 12.52
C THR A 120 2.18 2.84 13.05
N PRO A 121 1.36 2.14 12.25
CA PRO A 121 0.90 0.83 12.65
C PRO A 121 2.09 -0.09 12.91
N GLN A 122 1.92 -0.99 13.87
CA GLN A 122 2.93 -1.96 14.27
C GLN A 122 2.62 -3.29 13.61
N LEU A 123 3.64 -3.98 13.12
CA LEU A 123 3.50 -5.33 12.60
C LEU A 123 3.11 -6.28 13.74
N VAL A 124 1.99 -6.99 13.57
CA VAL A 124 1.52 -8.00 14.52
C VAL A 124 1.62 -9.42 13.96
N GLY A 125 1.82 -9.56 12.64
CA GLY A 125 1.93 -10.85 11.99
C GLY A 125 2.47 -10.72 10.56
N PHE A 126 3.34 -11.65 10.15
CA PHE A 126 3.74 -11.84 8.77
C PHE A 126 3.84 -13.33 8.46
N LYS A 127 3.36 -13.71 7.26
CA LYS A 127 3.65 -15.02 6.68
C LYS A 127 3.61 -14.96 5.16
N HIS A 128 4.40 -15.83 4.54
CA HIS A 128 4.45 -16.04 3.10
C HIS A 128 4.36 -17.54 2.83
N GLU A 129 3.46 -17.92 1.93
CA GLU A 129 3.11 -19.31 1.65
C GLU A 129 2.93 -19.50 0.13
N LYS A 130 3.03 -20.75 -0.32
CA LYS A 130 2.62 -21.14 -1.67
C LYS A 130 1.16 -21.58 -1.67
N GLN A 131 0.45 -21.28 -2.75
CA GLN A 131 -0.88 -21.76 -3.02
C GLN A 131 -0.87 -23.27 -3.22
N ASP A 132 -1.91 -23.93 -2.73
CA ASP A 132 -2.09 -25.37 -2.91
C ASP A 132 -2.45 -25.74 -4.35
N VAL A 133 -2.61 -27.04 -4.60
CA VAL A 133 -2.93 -27.60 -5.94
C VAL A 133 -4.25 -27.10 -6.54
N ASN A 134 -5.16 -26.60 -5.70
CA ASN A 134 -6.46 -26.05 -6.10
C ASN A 134 -6.47 -24.51 -6.09
N GLY A 135 -5.34 -23.87 -5.75
CA GLY A 135 -5.21 -22.43 -5.71
C GLY A 135 -5.47 -21.75 -7.06
N LEU A 136 -5.60 -20.42 -7.00
CA LEU A 136 -5.78 -19.56 -8.16
C LEU A 136 -4.59 -19.65 -9.12
N VAL A 137 -3.38 -19.79 -8.57
CA VAL A 137 -2.17 -20.16 -9.30
C VAL A 137 -1.45 -21.18 -8.43
N PRO A 138 -1.61 -22.50 -8.68
CA PRO A 138 -0.94 -23.51 -7.88
C PRO A 138 0.56 -23.25 -7.82
N ASP A 139 1.17 -23.43 -6.64
CA ASP A 139 2.57 -23.09 -6.33
C ASP A 139 2.95 -21.60 -6.41
N GLY A 140 2.04 -20.71 -6.84
CA GLY A 140 2.20 -19.27 -6.77
C GLY A 140 2.11 -18.75 -5.33
N PHE A 141 2.42 -17.48 -5.08
CA PHE A 141 2.48 -16.97 -3.71
C PHE A 141 1.11 -16.57 -3.12
N VAL A 142 1.04 -16.61 -1.79
CA VAL A 142 0.13 -15.82 -0.95
C VAL A 142 0.92 -15.25 0.23
N SER A 143 0.90 -13.93 0.39
CA SER A 143 1.59 -13.23 1.49
C SER A 143 0.59 -12.47 2.33
N TYR A 144 0.81 -12.46 3.65
CA TYR A 144 -0.10 -11.85 4.62
C TYR A 144 0.72 -10.94 5.52
N ILE A 145 0.29 -9.68 5.62
CA ILE A 145 0.83 -8.69 6.56
C ILE A 145 -0.29 -8.26 7.48
N ALA A 146 -0.13 -8.51 8.78
CA ALA A 146 -1.03 -8.06 9.82
C ALA A 146 -0.39 -6.91 10.58
N HIS A 147 -1.14 -5.82 10.76
CA HIS A 147 -0.67 -4.66 11.51
C HIS A 147 -1.77 -4.06 12.39
N THR A 148 -1.38 -3.35 13.45
CA THR A 148 -2.34 -2.71 14.35
C THR A 148 -3.22 -1.71 13.60
N LYS A 149 -4.42 -1.46 14.14
CA LYS A 149 -5.25 -0.36 13.65
C LYS A 149 -4.57 0.98 14.00
N VAL A 150 -4.58 1.90 13.04
CA VAL A 150 -4.12 3.27 13.27
C VAL A 150 -5.29 4.07 13.82
N PRO A 151 -5.15 4.76 14.97
CA PRO A 151 -6.21 5.59 15.51
C PRO A 151 -6.47 6.80 14.61
N GLY A 152 -7.69 7.34 14.69
CA GLY A 152 -8.09 8.50 13.93
C GLY A 152 -8.64 8.19 12.54
N VAL A 153 -8.82 9.26 11.76
CA VAL A 153 -9.46 9.24 10.45
C VAL A 153 -8.46 9.63 9.38
N VAL A 154 -8.57 8.96 8.24
CA VAL A 154 -7.75 9.24 7.06
C VAL A 154 -7.97 10.70 6.62
N LEU A 155 -6.88 11.41 6.35
CA LEU A 155 -6.91 12.83 6.05
C LEU A 155 -7.34 13.16 4.60
N GLY A 156 -7.39 12.19 3.70
CA GLY A 156 -7.93 12.36 2.34
C GLY A 156 -7.80 11.14 1.44
N GLN A 157 -8.08 11.31 0.14
CA GLN A 157 -8.02 10.24 -0.86
C GLN A 157 -7.01 10.59 -1.97
N ARG A 158 -6.08 9.68 -2.31
CA ARG A 158 -5.20 9.71 -3.50
C ARG A 158 -4.17 10.85 -3.58
N PHE A 159 -3.36 10.75 -4.65
CA PHE A 159 -2.09 11.43 -4.93
C PHE A 159 -2.20 12.95 -5.19
N TYR A 160 -1.22 13.68 -4.68
CA TYR A 160 -0.79 14.99 -5.20
C TYR A 160 0.33 14.77 -6.23
N ARG A 161 0.23 15.30 -7.45
CA ARG A 161 1.36 15.42 -8.39
C ARG A 161 1.70 16.90 -8.56
N PHE A 162 2.91 17.30 -8.19
CA PHE A 162 3.48 18.59 -8.60
C PHE A 162 4.23 18.35 -9.90
N GLY A 163 3.76 18.95 -10.99
CA GLY A 163 4.39 18.87 -12.30
C GLY A 163 3.73 19.86 -13.26
N ASP A 164 4.47 20.30 -14.26
CA ASP A 164 3.95 21.15 -15.35
C ASP A 164 3.19 20.34 -16.41
N GLY A 165 2.93 19.05 -16.19
CA GLY A 165 2.29 18.15 -17.13
C GLY A 165 3.20 17.71 -18.29
N SER A 166 4.52 17.87 -18.17
CA SER A 166 5.51 17.34 -19.14
C SER A 166 5.63 15.81 -19.12
N ASP A 167 5.12 15.19 -18.08
CA ASP A 167 5.17 13.77 -17.74
C ASP A 167 3.85 13.02 -18.07
N ILE A 168 2.94 13.65 -18.82
CA ILE A 168 1.74 13.03 -19.39
C ILE A 168 2.06 12.61 -20.83
N PRO A 169 1.95 11.32 -21.19
CA PRO A 169 2.04 10.90 -22.59
C PRO A 169 0.97 11.61 -23.43
N ASP A 170 1.33 12.06 -24.63
CA ASP A 170 0.50 12.83 -25.59
C ASP A 170 -0.79 12.11 -26.09
N SER A 171 -1.34 11.14 -25.35
CA SER A 171 -2.48 10.34 -25.80
C SER A 171 -3.80 11.12 -25.85
N ASP A 172 -3.92 12.27 -25.18
CA ASP A 172 -5.09 13.15 -25.28
C ASP A 172 -4.86 14.27 -26.30
N ALA A 173 -4.66 13.88 -27.56
CA ALA A 173 -4.37 14.74 -28.71
C ALA A 173 -5.52 15.69 -29.14
N HIS A 174 -6.49 16.01 -28.26
CA HIS A 174 -7.64 16.86 -28.59
C HIS A 174 -7.82 18.09 -27.66
N SER A 175 -6.85 18.42 -26.81
CA SER A 175 -6.91 19.66 -26.02
C SER A 175 -6.38 20.86 -26.82
N THR A 176 -7.28 21.65 -27.41
CA THR A 176 -6.99 22.84 -28.25
C THR A 176 -6.52 24.08 -27.46
N ARG A 177 -5.79 23.95 -26.34
CA ARG A 177 -5.44 25.10 -25.48
C ARG A 177 -4.01 25.61 -25.66
N PRO A 178 -3.77 26.94 -25.65
CA PRO A 178 -2.47 27.53 -25.97
C PRO A 178 -1.37 27.19 -24.94
N PRO A 179 -0.10 27.08 -25.37
CA PRO A 179 1.03 26.85 -24.47
C PRO A 179 1.22 28.07 -23.56
N GLY A 180 1.30 27.85 -22.24
CA GLY A 180 1.53 28.93 -21.25
C GLY A 180 0.47 29.07 -20.17
N LYS A 181 -0.61 28.28 -20.21
CA LYS A 181 -1.55 28.10 -19.08
C LYS A 181 -1.65 26.63 -18.69
N ARG A 182 -0.53 26.04 -18.27
CA ARG A 182 -0.46 24.70 -17.68
C ARG A 182 -0.82 24.76 -16.20
N ILE A 183 -2.08 25.06 -15.91
CA ILE A 183 -2.71 24.71 -14.63
C ILE A 183 -3.91 23.84 -14.98
N THR A 184 -3.64 22.57 -15.22
CA THR A 184 -4.68 21.56 -15.43
C THR A 184 -5.10 21.03 -14.07
N GLN A 185 -6.20 21.57 -13.56
CA GLN A 185 -7.07 20.98 -12.55
C GLN A 185 -6.42 20.63 -11.20
N TYR A 186 -6.45 21.58 -10.27
CA TYR A 186 -6.35 21.28 -8.84
C TYR A 186 -7.62 20.54 -8.41
N SER A 187 -7.67 19.20 -8.54
CA SER A 187 -8.54 18.46 -7.64
C SER A 187 -7.90 18.56 -6.27
N ILE A 188 -8.39 19.47 -5.42
CA ILE A 188 -8.15 19.36 -3.99
C ILE A 188 -8.66 17.95 -3.63
N PRO A 189 -7.79 17.00 -3.25
CA PRO A 189 -8.23 15.64 -3.04
C PRO A 189 -9.33 15.67 -1.98
N GLU A 190 -10.43 14.98 -2.24
CA GLU A 190 -11.51 14.85 -1.27
C GLU A 190 -10.91 14.28 0.03
N GLY A 191 -11.24 14.90 1.16
CA GLY A 191 -10.57 14.55 2.40
C GLY A 191 -10.79 15.52 3.54
N LEU A 192 -10.75 14.96 4.74
CA LEU A 192 -10.95 15.70 5.98
C LEU A 192 -9.97 16.88 6.11
N PHE A 193 -8.72 16.73 5.66
CA PHE A 193 -7.70 17.75 5.83
C PHE A 193 -8.16 19.12 5.30
N TRP A 194 -8.83 19.15 4.15
CA TRP A 194 -9.25 20.39 3.50
C TRP A 194 -10.52 20.99 4.11
N THR A 195 -11.37 20.18 4.75
CA THR A 195 -12.58 20.63 5.43
C THR A 195 -12.34 21.11 6.87
N MET A 196 -11.16 20.81 7.44
CA MET A 196 -10.78 21.22 8.80
C MET A 196 -10.57 22.73 8.96
N ARG A 197 -10.48 23.20 10.22
CA ARG A 197 -10.08 24.58 10.50
C ARG A 197 -8.61 24.79 10.15
N LYS A 198 -8.23 26.02 9.80
CA LYS A 198 -6.83 26.39 9.50
C LYS A 198 -5.88 26.00 10.65
N SER A 199 -6.29 26.26 11.89
CA SER A 199 -5.52 25.93 13.10
C SER A 199 -5.24 24.42 13.24
N GLU A 200 -6.21 23.57 12.90
CA GLU A 200 -6.03 22.11 12.94
C GLU A 200 -5.07 21.63 11.84
N ARG A 201 -5.21 22.17 10.62
CA ARG A 201 -4.26 21.89 9.53
C ARG A 201 -2.83 22.31 9.88
N ASP A 202 -2.67 23.48 10.49
CA ASP A 202 -1.35 23.99 10.88
C ASP A 202 -0.73 23.13 11.99
N LEU A 203 -1.54 22.61 12.92
CA LEU A 203 -1.11 21.66 13.93
C LEU A 203 -0.66 20.32 13.30
N ILE A 204 -1.43 19.78 12.35
CA ILE A 204 -1.07 18.57 11.60
C ILE A 204 0.27 18.78 10.89
N ARG A 205 0.46 19.90 10.19
CA ARG A 205 1.73 20.24 9.50
C ARG A 205 2.91 20.33 10.48
N ALA A 206 2.71 20.93 11.65
CA ALA A 206 3.73 21.03 12.68
C ALA A 206 4.13 19.64 13.20
N LYS A 207 3.16 18.78 13.53
CA LYS A 207 3.42 17.40 13.98
C LYS A 207 4.10 16.56 12.90
N PHE A 208 3.64 16.67 11.66
CA PHE A 208 4.28 16.03 10.52
C PHE A 208 5.76 16.46 10.36
N SER A 209 6.03 17.77 10.52
CA SER A 209 7.40 18.31 10.46
C SER A 209 8.30 17.78 11.58
N VAL A 210 7.76 17.58 12.79
CA VAL A 210 8.48 16.96 13.91
C VAL A 210 8.82 15.52 13.57
N ILE A 211 7.82 14.72 13.16
CA ILE A 211 7.98 13.32 12.72
C ILE A 211 9.11 13.19 11.68
N TYR A 212 9.10 14.07 10.69
CA TYR A 212 10.10 14.10 9.62
C TYR A 212 11.51 14.42 10.13
N ARG A 213 11.65 15.31 11.12
CA ARG A 213 12.95 15.74 11.66
C ARG A 213 13.50 14.81 12.74
N SER A 214 12.62 14.19 13.52
CA SER A 214 12.98 13.26 14.61
C SER A 214 13.32 11.86 14.12
N ALA A 215 13.03 11.55 12.85
CA ALA A 215 13.51 10.32 12.24
C ALA A 215 15.05 10.25 12.34
N PRO A 216 15.61 9.14 12.86
CA PRO A 216 17.05 8.89 12.90
C PRO A 216 17.75 9.21 11.58
N SER A 217 19.03 9.60 11.58
CA SER A 217 19.76 9.97 10.35
C SER A 217 19.71 8.91 9.24
N ASN A 218 19.57 7.63 9.63
CA ASN A 218 19.38 6.46 8.77
C ASN A 218 17.91 6.14 8.39
N CYS A 219 16.96 6.92 8.90
CA CYS A 219 15.52 6.91 8.60
C CYS A 219 15.02 8.26 8.04
N ARG A 220 15.91 9.23 7.77
CA ARG A 220 15.53 10.55 7.24
C ARG A 220 15.11 10.43 5.78
N LEU A 221 13.80 10.48 5.56
CA LEU A 221 13.16 10.68 4.26
C LEU A 221 13.59 12.03 3.70
N ALA A 222 13.88 12.12 2.40
CA ALA A 222 14.16 13.41 1.73
C ALA A 222 13.21 13.63 0.56
N TYR A 223 12.48 14.75 0.57
CA TYR A 223 11.93 15.37 -0.64
C TYR A 223 12.52 16.77 -0.78
N THR A 224 12.96 17.12 -1.99
CA THR A 224 12.77 18.48 -2.53
C THR A 224 12.64 18.42 -4.05
N ASP A 225 11.49 18.91 -4.50
CA ASP A 225 11.25 19.83 -5.62
C ASP A 225 12.04 19.63 -6.94
N LEU A 226 11.24 19.45 -7.99
CA LEU A 226 11.63 19.38 -9.40
C LEU A 226 12.12 20.76 -9.88
N SER A 227 13.34 21.15 -9.55
CA SER A 227 14.06 22.09 -10.40
C SER A 227 15.56 21.81 -10.44
N SER A 228 15.97 21.26 -11.58
CA SER A 228 17.20 21.54 -12.31
C SER A 228 18.53 21.53 -11.55
N ARG A 229 19.41 20.61 -11.99
CA ARG A 229 20.86 20.47 -11.75
C ARG A 229 21.21 19.46 -10.66
N GLY A 230 21.65 18.30 -11.15
CA GLY A 230 22.02 17.16 -10.33
C GLY A 230 23.10 17.46 -9.30
N ARG A 231 22.98 16.75 -8.18
CA ARG A 231 24.07 16.00 -7.54
C ARG A 231 23.51 15.05 -6.48
N LYS A 232 23.46 13.77 -6.87
CA LYS A 232 23.76 12.52 -6.16
C LYS A 232 23.72 12.48 -4.60
N LEU A 233 23.23 11.31 -4.10
CA LEU A 233 23.48 10.60 -2.81
C LEU A 233 22.28 10.63 -1.83
N LEU A 234 21.39 9.61 -1.77
CA LEU A 234 21.46 8.26 -1.14
C LEU A 234 21.28 8.23 0.40
N ALA A 235 20.17 7.64 0.90
CA ALA A 235 20.06 7.04 2.23
C ALA A 235 18.86 6.07 2.33
N ALA A 236 19.17 4.77 2.46
CA ALA A 236 18.34 3.61 2.85
C ALA A 236 17.03 3.35 2.06
N SER A 237 17.12 2.40 1.12
CA SER A 237 16.14 1.93 0.13
C SER A 237 14.76 1.44 0.63
N VAL A 238 14.15 2.09 1.62
CA VAL A 238 12.71 1.94 1.90
C VAL A 238 12.00 3.06 1.16
N LYS A 239 11.36 2.74 0.04
CA LYS A 239 10.57 3.70 -0.73
C LYS A 239 9.24 3.93 -0.01
N VAL A 240 9.26 4.77 1.02
CA VAL A 240 8.02 5.38 1.52
C VAL A 240 7.63 6.41 0.47
N GLU A 241 6.68 6.08 -0.42
CA GLU A 241 6.11 7.14 -1.26
C GLU A 241 5.51 8.20 -0.34
N ILE A 242 5.65 9.46 -0.77
CA ILE A 242 5.15 10.66 -0.10
C ILE A 242 3.84 10.33 0.63
N PRO A 243 3.65 10.70 1.90
CA PRO A 243 2.41 10.42 2.60
C PRO A 243 1.31 11.20 1.91
N PHE A 244 0.64 10.52 1.00
CA PHE A 244 -0.63 10.91 0.46
C PHE A 244 -1.59 11.04 1.63
N LEU A 245 -2.58 11.92 1.51
CA LEU A 245 -3.52 12.13 2.61
C LEU A 245 -4.30 10.84 2.94
N ASP A 246 -4.33 9.85 2.03
CA ASP A 246 -4.89 8.52 2.26
C ASP A 246 -4.05 7.63 3.20
N ASN A 247 -2.79 8.02 3.42
CA ASN A 247 -1.83 7.36 4.30
C ASN A 247 -1.58 8.17 5.58
N LEU A 248 -2.27 9.29 5.82
CA LEU A 248 -2.19 10.06 7.06
C LEU A 248 -3.48 9.95 7.85
N PHE A 249 -3.36 9.61 9.12
CA PHE A 249 -4.47 9.42 10.05
C PHE A 249 -4.40 10.48 11.14
N TRP A 250 -5.50 11.18 11.36
CA TRP A 250 -5.61 12.19 12.39
C TRP A 250 -6.68 11.83 13.40
N ASP A 251 -6.27 11.72 14.66
CA ASP A 251 -7.20 11.58 15.78
C ASP A 251 -7.43 12.97 16.40
N GLN A 252 -8.64 13.53 16.18
CA GLN A 252 -9.01 14.84 16.73
C GLN A 252 -9.07 14.86 18.26
N ASN A 253 -9.39 13.74 18.90
CA ASN A 253 -9.56 13.68 20.35
C ASN A 253 -8.20 13.70 21.06
N THR A 254 -7.25 12.93 20.55
CA THR A 254 -5.89 12.83 21.12
C THR A 254 -4.89 13.78 20.47
N GLN A 255 -5.29 14.46 19.39
CA GLN A 255 -4.41 15.25 18.52
C GLN A 255 -3.19 14.46 18.04
N LYS A 256 -3.34 13.14 17.87
CA LYS A 256 -2.28 12.27 17.38
C LYS A 256 -2.36 12.19 15.85
N LEU A 257 -1.24 12.49 15.20
CA LEU A 257 -1.04 12.22 13.78
C LEU A 257 -0.39 10.85 13.66
N SER A 258 -0.81 10.06 12.70
CA SER A 258 -0.27 8.75 12.40
C SER A 258 -0.09 8.55 10.90
N VAL A 259 0.87 7.73 10.50
CA VAL A 259 1.24 7.50 9.10
C VAL A 259 1.12 6.02 8.81
N PHE A 260 0.33 5.67 7.81
CA PHE A 260 0.25 4.33 7.27
C PHE A 260 1.18 4.22 6.06
N THR A 261 2.15 3.33 6.13
CA THR A 261 3.05 3.08 5.00
C THR A 261 2.48 1.95 4.17
N LEU A 262 1.67 2.28 3.17
CA LEU A 262 1.42 1.37 2.05
C LEU A 262 1.46 2.18 0.77
N THR A 263 2.57 2.06 0.05
CA THR A 263 2.56 2.34 -1.38
C THR A 263 3.65 1.52 -2.08
N LEU A 264 3.19 0.39 -2.63
CA LEU A 264 3.77 -0.25 -3.80
C LEU A 264 3.95 0.78 -4.91
N SER A 265 5.15 1.32 -5.03
CA SER A 265 5.52 2.10 -6.20
C SER A 265 6.05 1.15 -7.26
N GLN A 266 5.18 0.74 -8.17
CA GLN A 266 5.67 0.34 -9.47
C GLN A 266 6.47 1.52 -10.04
N ARG A 267 7.70 1.22 -10.49
CA ARG A 267 8.43 2.09 -11.40
C ARG A 267 7.52 2.36 -12.61
N MET A 268 6.88 3.52 -12.67
CA MET A 268 6.63 4.13 -13.96
C MET A 268 7.94 4.76 -14.40
N ILE A 269 8.63 4.05 -15.27
CA ILE A 269 9.52 4.67 -16.23
C ILE A 269 8.66 5.63 -17.04
N ILE A 270 8.93 6.93 -16.92
CA ILE A 270 8.79 7.87 -18.03
C ILE A 270 10.08 8.69 -18.05
#